data_AF-A0A448SS45-F1
#
_entry.id   AF-A0A448SS45-F1
#
_cell.length_a   1.000
_cell.length_b   1.000
_cell.length_c   1.000
_cell.angle_alpha   90.00
_cell.angle_beta   90.00
_cell.angle_gamma   90.00
#
_symmetry.space_group_name_H-M   'P 1'
#
loop_
_entity.id
_entity.type
_entity.pdbx_description
1 polymer ?
#
loop_
_entity_poly.entity_id
_entity_poly.type
_entity_poly.pdbx_seq_one_letter_code
_entity_poly.pdbx_strand_id
1 'polypeptide(L)'
;MKSAIPPISPLTQRWPLLNQGIAQALAWADNTRLQTPRFAMEAPTLMLNLRRCRIRLQRLAVAATQRGALGFYGRSQAAKDYLIASLASAEAGCLATTFAGKTLDYLTHIRPGHSAVGIAIRFSHDVPQQDPDYPVQLQLLTAAELVCMLARSSHTQQAIEKTEFEELIASLTIRCQPQAVPGIGADDIVTLWDSLRTDNPRLQQCWDSEYWPNALAIAPYLSIDDRADLFAPLWGKEPALTACYRRLAYRLDQLGGAASVLAPLSLLTDENQQPSYGILTPANLEETDDKVQLKLDNGVMTMPLAELRLLAAELLIPLQIHPAHSGFASTDYLDLPAYTADDESLQQAKSLTLLQRYSDQQAMQALIVCHAAACREETTMVGQALDHWVQQHQEADSRGHPELIWAFTPYDRRSSAHFDQAVQRYVGHPGEVWGTLLAMNEDEVRRMTDYLLTSVNVAARQNRLQQRFDRHEQELRHNLLGRWLNVATEDKAPSARLR
;
A
#
# COMPACT_ATOMS: atom_id res chain seq x y z
N MET A 1 3.90 31.12 10.93
CA MET A 1 4.76 30.28 11.81
C MET A 1 5.44 29.25 10.92
N LYS A 2 6.74 29.02 11.13
CA LYS A 2 7.61 28.21 10.25
C LYS A 2 6.96 26.84 9.98
N SER A 3 6.69 26.55 8.70
CA SER A 3 6.49 25.19 8.20
C SER A 3 7.67 24.37 8.70
N ALA A 4 7.43 23.52 9.70
CA ALA A 4 8.45 22.63 10.22
C ALA A 4 8.56 21.49 9.22
N ILE A 5 9.40 21.66 8.21
CA ILE A 5 9.96 20.54 7.46
C ILE A 5 10.46 19.55 8.52
N PRO A 6 9.97 18.30 8.56
CA PRO A 6 10.43 17.34 9.54
C PRO A 6 11.96 17.26 9.43
N PRO A 7 12.70 17.23 10.55
CA PRO A 7 14.15 17.13 10.50
C PRO A 7 14.51 15.94 9.59
N ILE A 8 15.40 16.19 8.62
CA ILE A 8 15.84 15.18 7.66
C ILE A 8 16.28 13.95 8.45
N SER A 9 15.48 12.88 8.39
CA SER A 9 15.77 11.65 9.12
C SER A 9 17.11 11.10 8.63
N PRO A 10 18.00 10.59 9.49
CA PRO A 10 19.26 9.97 9.06
C PRO A 10 19.06 8.93 7.95
N LEU A 11 17.89 8.28 7.92
CA LEU A 11 17.48 7.37 6.85
C LEU A 11 17.40 8.04 5.48
N THR A 12 16.84 9.25 5.39
CA THR A 12 16.70 9.99 4.12
C THR A 12 18.03 10.44 3.54
N GLN A 13 19.07 10.61 4.37
CA GLN A 13 20.43 10.91 3.89
C GLN A 13 21.18 9.63 3.48
N ARG A 14 20.97 8.52 4.21
CA ARG A 14 21.64 7.23 3.95
C ARG A 14 21.06 6.51 2.74
N TRP A 15 19.75 6.59 2.53
CA TRP A 15 19.04 5.90 1.48
C TRP A 15 19.59 6.19 0.06
N PRO A 16 19.81 7.45 -0.37
CA PRO A 16 20.37 7.74 -1.69
C PRO A 16 21.72 7.05 -1.95
N LEU A 17 22.59 7.01 -0.93
CA LEU A 17 23.91 6.37 -1.03
C LEU A 17 23.79 4.84 -1.18
N LEU A 18 22.93 4.20 -0.38
CA LEU A 18 22.66 2.77 -0.50
C LEU A 18 22.00 2.43 -1.83
N ASN A 19 21.03 3.24 -2.28
CA ASN A 19 20.38 3.06 -3.56
C ASN A 19 21.38 3.12 -4.72
N GLN A 20 22.30 4.08 -4.70
CA GLN A 20 23.38 4.18 -5.67
C GLN A 20 24.30 2.95 -5.62
N GLY A 21 24.69 2.50 -4.42
CA GLY A 21 25.50 1.29 -4.25
C GLY A 21 24.82 0.02 -4.77
N ILE A 22 23.52 -0.15 -4.50
CA ILE A 22 22.73 -1.26 -5.03
C ILE A 22 22.64 -1.19 -6.56
N ALA A 23 22.44 0.01 -7.13
CA ALA A 23 22.43 0.19 -8.58
C ALA A 23 23.77 -0.19 -9.22
N GLN A 24 24.89 0.18 -8.60
CA GLN A 24 26.23 -0.23 -9.04
C GLN A 24 26.42 -1.75 -8.93
N ALA A 25 25.96 -2.38 -7.85
CA ALA A 25 26.03 -3.83 -7.68
C ALA A 25 25.19 -4.59 -8.72
N LEU A 26 23.99 -4.08 -9.05
CA LEU A 26 23.16 -4.64 -10.12
C LEU A 26 23.86 -4.54 -11.49
N ALA A 27 24.43 -3.37 -11.82
CA ALA A 27 25.16 -3.17 -13.07
C ALA A 27 26.42 -4.05 -13.14
N TRP A 28 27.14 -4.21 -12.03
CA TRP A 28 28.28 -5.13 -11.95
C TRP A 28 27.85 -6.58 -12.18
N ALA A 29 26.76 -7.03 -11.56
CA ALA A 29 26.26 -8.39 -11.71
C ALA A 29 25.86 -8.67 -13.16
N ASP A 30 25.18 -7.71 -13.81
CA ASP A 30 24.76 -7.81 -15.22
C ASP A 30 25.96 -7.89 -16.18
N ASN A 31 27.03 -7.13 -15.95
CA ASN A 31 28.22 -7.20 -16.79
C ASN A 31 29.03 -8.48 -16.54
N THR A 32 29.18 -8.88 -15.27
CA THR A 32 30.05 -10.00 -14.88
C THR A 32 29.47 -11.35 -15.29
N ARG A 33 28.14 -11.51 -15.27
CA ARG A 33 27.49 -12.75 -15.71
C ARG A 33 27.72 -13.07 -17.19
N LEU A 34 27.98 -12.06 -18.03
CA LEU A 34 28.29 -12.27 -19.45
C LEU A 34 29.68 -12.89 -19.66
N GLN A 35 30.60 -12.67 -18.73
CA GLN A 35 32.00 -13.08 -18.85
C GLN A 35 32.33 -14.34 -18.03
N THR A 36 31.56 -14.60 -16.97
CA THR A 36 31.85 -15.68 -16.02
C THR A 36 30.69 -16.68 -15.91
N PRO A 37 30.77 -17.85 -16.58
CA PRO A 37 29.69 -18.82 -16.62
C PRO A 37 29.24 -19.34 -15.24
N ARG A 38 30.17 -19.50 -14.30
CA ARG A 38 29.83 -19.92 -12.92
C ARG A 38 28.98 -18.88 -12.20
N PHE A 39 29.38 -17.61 -12.28
CA PHE A 39 28.63 -16.52 -11.67
C PHE A 39 27.28 -16.31 -12.35
N ALA A 40 27.17 -16.57 -13.66
CA ALA A 40 25.91 -16.47 -14.39
C ALA A 40 24.79 -17.35 -13.79
N MET A 41 25.13 -18.45 -13.12
CA MET A 41 24.17 -19.31 -12.43
C MET A 41 23.62 -18.69 -11.14
N GLU A 42 24.39 -17.83 -10.46
CA GLU A 42 24.02 -17.21 -9.18
C GLU A 42 23.50 -15.77 -9.32
N ALA A 43 23.89 -15.09 -10.40
CA ALA A 43 23.57 -13.68 -10.64
C ALA A 43 22.06 -13.37 -10.59
N PRO A 44 21.14 -14.17 -11.18
CA PRO A 44 19.71 -13.86 -11.12
C PRO A 44 19.17 -13.79 -9.69
N THR A 45 19.57 -14.75 -8.84
CA THR A 45 19.16 -14.80 -7.42
C THR A 45 19.73 -13.63 -6.65
N LEU A 46 21.01 -13.29 -6.85
CA LEU A 46 21.63 -12.12 -6.23
C LEU A 46 20.90 -10.84 -6.63
N MET A 47 20.68 -10.63 -7.93
CA MET A 47 20.03 -9.43 -8.45
C MET A 47 18.59 -9.28 -7.95
N LEU A 48 17.83 -10.38 -7.90
CA LEU A 48 16.48 -10.38 -7.33
C LEU A 48 16.49 -9.95 -5.85
N ASN A 49 17.41 -10.51 -5.06
CA ASN A 49 17.53 -10.17 -3.64
C ASN A 49 18.02 -8.72 -3.41
N LEU A 50 18.90 -8.21 -4.28
CA LEU A 50 19.31 -6.80 -4.27
C LEU A 50 18.11 -5.87 -4.53
N ARG A 51 17.23 -6.21 -5.49
CA ARG A 51 16.00 -5.44 -5.76
C ARG A 51 15.03 -5.49 -4.58
N ARG A 52 14.79 -6.67 -4.01
CA ARG A 52 13.95 -6.83 -2.80
C ARG A 52 14.46 -5.97 -1.65
N CYS A 53 15.77 -5.99 -1.40
CA CYS A 53 16.39 -5.17 -0.37
C CYS A 53 16.21 -3.67 -0.68
N ARG A 54 16.44 -3.26 -1.94
CA ARG A 54 16.23 -1.88 -2.39
C ARG A 54 14.80 -1.41 -2.12
N ILE A 55 13.79 -2.20 -2.51
CA ILE A 55 12.38 -1.88 -2.32
C ILE A 55 12.04 -1.68 -0.83
N ARG A 56 12.50 -2.60 0.05
CA ARG A 56 12.26 -2.51 1.51
C ARG A 56 12.91 -1.25 2.11
N LEU A 57 14.16 -0.98 1.77
CA LEU A 57 14.88 0.20 2.24
C LEU A 57 14.23 1.50 1.74
N GLN A 58 13.77 1.54 0.49
CA GLN A 58 13.03 2.67 -0.07
C GLN A 58 11.76 2.95 0.72
N ARG A 59 10.95 1.91 0.98
CA ARG A 59 9.69 2.02 1.73
C ARG A 59 9.93 2.56 3.13
N LEU A 60 10.94 2.06 3.85
CA LEU A 60 11.31 2.56 5.17
C LEU A 60 11.79 4.02 5.15
N ALA A 61 12.59 4.40 4.15
CA ALA A 61 13.05 5.79 4.00
C ALA A 61 11.90 6.75 3.71
N VAL A 62 10.92 6.35 2.88
CA VAL A 62 9.70 7.11 2.61
C VAL A 62 8.84 7.20 3.87
N ALA A 63 8.59 6.09 4.55
CA ALA A 63 7.80 6.04 5.78
C ALA A 63 8.36 6.97 6.88
N ALA A 64 9.68 7.11 6.97
CA ALA A 64 10.36 7.99 7.91
C ALA A 64 10.11 9.48 7.66
N THR A 65 9.70 9.88 6.45
CA THR A 65 9.34 11.26 6.10
C THR A 65 7.86 11.57 6.27
N GLN A 66 7.02 10.54 6.28
CA GLN A 66 5.57 10.67 6.35
C GLN A 66 5.10 10.73 7.80
N ARG A 67 3.93 11.34 8.02
CA ARG A 67 3.23 11.26 9.32
C ARG A 67 2.76 9.83 9.56
N GLY A 68 2.73 9.42 10.82
CA GLY A 68 2.25 8.09 11.20
C GLY A 68 0.74 8.12 11.27
N ALA A 69 0.09 7.01 10.92
CA ALA A 69 -1.36 6.89 11.00
C ALA A 69 -1.80 5.85 12.03
N LEU A 70 -3.00 6.02 12.59
CA LEU A 70 -3.80 4.93 13.13
C LEU A 70 -4.67 4.37 12.01
N GLY A 71 -4.54 3.08 11.72
CA GLY A 71 -5.38 2.40 10.73
C GLY A 71 -6.68 1.90 11.36
N PHE A 72 -7.78 2.01 10.64
CA PHE A 72 -9.09 1.45 11.00
C PHE A 72 -9.55 0.53 9.88
N TYR A 73 -9.83 -0.72 10.21
CA TYR A 73 -10.22 -1.75 9.24
C TYR A 73 -11.40 -2.57 9.77
N GLY A 74 -12.23 -3.09 8.88
CA GLY A 74 -13.34 -3.99 9.23
C GLY A 74 -14.69 -3.52 8.72
N ARG A 75 -15.67 -4.41 8.80
CA ARG A 75 -17.01 -4.26 8.21
C ARG A 75 -17.85 -3.17 8.87
N SER A 76 -17.62 -2.91 10.15
CA SER A 76 -18.46 -1.97 10.90
C SER A 76 -18.03 -0.54 10.64
N GLN A 77 -18.53 0.05 9.55
CA GLN A 77 -18.19 1.44 9.20
C GLN A 77 -18.63 2.42 10.29
N ALA A 78 -19.78 2.21 10.92
CA ALA A 78 -20.24 3.04 12.04
C ALA A 78 -19.28 2.97 13.24
N ALA A 79 -18.70 1.80 13.55
CA ALA A 79 -17.71 1.66 14.61
C ALA A 79 -16.40 2.40 14.26
N LYS A 80 -15.92 2.29 13.01
CA LYS A 80 -14.74 3.03 12.55
C LYS A 80 -14.97 4.54 12.66
N ASP A 81 -16.10 5.04 12.18
CA ASP A 81 -16.46 6.46 12.20
C ASP A 81 -16.55 7.00 13.62
N TYR A 82 -17.16 6.23 14.51
CA TYR A 82 -17.25 6.55 15.94
C TYR A 82 -15.87 6.67 16.59
N LEU A 83 -14.97 5.71 16.34
CA LEU A 83 -13.62 5.74 16.92
C LEU A 83 -12.79 6.88 16.33
N ILE A 84 -12.85 7.10 15.02
CA ILE A 84 -12.15 8.21 14.36
C ILE A 84 -12.66 9.54 14.90
N ALA A 85 -13.97 9.76 14.97
CA ALA A 85 -14.54 10.99 15.55
C ALA A 85 -14.10 11.19 17.00
N SER A 86 -14.12 10.13 17.81
CA SER A 86 -13.75 10.19 19.23
C SER A 86 -12.26 10.48 19.46
N LEU A 87 -11.39 10.04 18.55
CA LEU A 87 -9.93 10.20 18.68
C LEU A 87 -9.41 11.45 17.98
N ALA A 88 -10.02 11.84 16.86
CA ALA A 88 -9.54 12.89 15.97
C ALA A 88 -10.14 14.27 16.25
N SER A 89 -11.31 14.33 16.90
CA SER A 89 -12.02 15.57 17.22
C SER A 89 -12.18 15.75 18.72
N ALA A 90 -12.18 17.00 19.17
CA ALA A 90 -12.54 17.35 20.55
C ALA A 90 -14.06 17.38 20.77
N GLU A 91 -14.84 17.54 19.69
CA GLU A 91 -16.29 17.55 19.72
C GLU A 91 -16.82 16.16 19.37
N ALA A 92 -17.57 15.57 20.30
CA ALA A 92 -18.10 14.22 20.14
C ALA A 92 -19.06 14.13 18.93
N GLY A 93 -18.80 13.18 18.04
CA GLY A 93 -19.67 12.90 16.89
C GLY A 93 -19.59 13.92 15.75
N CYS A 94 -18.60 14.81 15.75
CA CYS A 94 -18.37 15.80 14.70
C CYS A 94 -16.97 15.63 14.10
N LEU A 95 -16.87 15.61 12.77
CA LEU A 95 -15.62 15.59 12.02
C LEU A 95 -15.60 16.79 11.06
N ALA A 96 -15.39 17.98 11.65
CA ALA A 96 -15.34 19.24 10.91
C ALA A 96 -14.13 19.30 9.96
N THR A 97 -14.41 19.57 8.70
CA THR A 97 -13.44 19.70 7.60
C THR A 97 -13.67 20.99 6.83
N THR A 98 -12.68 21.43 6.07
CA THR A 98 -12.84 22.61 5.21
C THR A 98 -12.20 22.42 3.85
N PHE A 99 -12.99 22.74 2.82
CA PHE A 99 -12.58 22.71 1.43
C PHE A 99 -12.89 24.06 0.80
N ALA A 100 -11.87 24.73 0.24
CA ALA A 100 -12.03 26.04 -0.42
C ALA A 100 -12.80 27.07 0.44
N GLY A 101 -12.55 27.09 1.75
CA GLY A 101 -13.21 28.00 2.69
C GLY A 101 -14.63 27.60 3.11
N LYS A 102 -15.19 26.51 2.58
CA LYS A 102 -16.48 25.95 3.04
C LYS A 102 -16.23 24.95 4.16
N THR A 103 -16.82 25.20 5.32
CA THR A 103 -16.81 24.25 6.45
C THR A 103 -17.92 23.22 6.26
N LEU A 104 -17.54 21.95 6.31
CA LEU A 104 -18.43 20.80 6.21
C LEU A 104 -18.18 19.88 7.40
N ASP A 105 -19.17 19.11 7.80
CA ASP A 105 -18.96 17.96 8.68
C ASP A 105 -18.97 16.68 7.87
N TYR A 106 -17.91 15.89 8.00
CA TYR A 106 -17.73 14.66 7.24
C TYR A 106 -18.86 13.66 7.46
N LEU A 107 -19.36 13.51 8.69
CA LEU A 107 -20.36 12.50 9.04
C LEU A 107 -21.77 12.86 8.57
N THR A 108 -22.06 14.14 8.30
CA THR A 108 -23.40 14.62 7.93
C THR A 108 -23.48 15.10 6.48
N HIS A 109 -22.44 15.77 5.97
CA HIS A 109 -22.45 16.37 4.64
C HIS A 109 -21.75 15.50 3.59
N ILE A 110 -20.69 14.77 3.95
CA ILE A 110 -19.88 14.00 2.99
C ILE A 110 -20.27 12.52 2.97
N ARG A 111 -20.39 11.88 4.14
CA ARG A 111 -20.74 10.46 4.30
C ARG A 111 -21.82 10.24 5.37
N PRO A 112 -23.05 10.72 5.16
CA PRO A 112 -24.15 10.39 6.07
C PRO A 112 -24.54 8.91 5.97
N GLY A 113 -24.88 8.33 7.12
CA GLY A 113 -25.37 6.95 7.22
C GLY A 113 -24.30 5.85 7.20
N HIS A 114 -23.01 6.21 7.23
CA HIS A 114 -21.89 5.26 7.25
C HIS A 114 -21.89 4.31 6.04
N SER A 115 -22.25 4.82 4.86
CA SER A 115 -22.26 4.04 3.62
C SER A 115 -20.89 3.42 3.31
N ALA A 116 -20.87 2.26 2.67
CA ALA A 116 -19.64 1.60 2.24
C ALA A 116 -18.79 2.53 1.35
N VAL A 117 -17.47 2.44 1.48
CA VAL A 117 -16.52 3.24 0.72
C VAL A 117 -15.55 2.36 -0.05
N GLY A 118 -15.26 2.71 -1.31
CA GLY A 118 -14.38 1.94 -2.20
C GLY A 118 -12.89 2.28 -2.14
N ILE A 119 -12.51 3.28 -1.35
CA ILE A 119 -11.15 3.85 -1.23
C ILE A 119 -10.76 4.05 0.23
N ALA A 120 -9.46 4.21 0.49
CA ALA A 120 -9.01 4.65 1.80
C ALA A 120 -9.34 6.13 2.02
N ILE A 121 -9.61 6.51 3.27
CA ILE A 121 -9.84 7.91 3.65
C ILE A 121 -8.84 8.28 4.73
N ARG A 122 -7.98 9.26 4.43
CA ARG A 122 -7.03 9.82 5.39
C ARG A 122 -7.61 11.09 5.98
N PHE A 123 -7.76 11.11 7.30
CA PHE A 123 -8.04 12.33 8.05
C PHE A 123 -6.72 12.86 8.62
N SER A 124 -6.40 14.12 8.31
CA SER A 124 -5.15 14.73 8.77
C SER A 124 -5.36 16.16 9.23
N HIS A 125 -4.66 16.52 10.31
CA HIS A 125 -4.50 17.90 10.77
C HIS A 125 -3.42 18.66 10.00
N ASP A 126 -2.65 17.97 9.15
CA ASP A 126 -1.74 18.60 8.21
C ASP A 126 -2.50 19.00 6.95
N VAL A 127 -2.85 20.27 6.85
CA VAL A 127 -3.63 20.76 5.72
C VAL A 127 -2.66 21.23 4.63
N PRO A 128 -2.57 20.54 3.47
CA PRO A 128 -1.79 21.03 2.35
C PRO A 128 -2.41 22.32 1.82
N GLN A 129 -1.63 23.11 1.08
CA GLN A 129 -2.16 24.29 0.41
C GLN A 129 -3.28 23.88 -0.55
N GLN A 130 -4.50 24.35 -0.29
CA GLN A 130 -5.66 24.02 -1.10
C GLN A 130 -5.71 24.90 -2.36
N ASP A 131 -6.07 24.27 -3.47
CA ASP A 131 -6.52 24.96 -4.66
C ASP A 131 -8.02 25.28 -4.52
N PRO A 132 -8.45 26.55 -4.61
CA PRO A 132 -9.86 26.90 -4.44
C PRO A 132 -10.80 26.23 -5.46
N ASP A 133 -10.34 26.01 -6.68
CA ASP A 133 -11.14 25.43 -7.76
C ASP A 133 -11.12 23.89 -7.71
N TYR A 134 -10.02 23.31 -7.21
CA TYR A 134 -9.83 21.86 -7.07
C TYR A 134 -9.37 21.48 -5.65
N PRO A 135 -10.23 21.66 -4.62
CA PRO A 135 -9.81 21.53 -3.23
C PRO A 135 -9.68 20.07 -2.74
N VAL A 136 -10.17 19.09 -3.50
CA VAL A 136 -10.17 17.68 -3.10
C VAL A 136 -8.89 17.01 -3.60
N GLN A 137 -8.12 16.40 -2.70
CA GLN A 137 -6.90 15.69 -3.08
C GLN A 137 -7.13 14.18 -3.05
N LEU A 138 -6.76 13.52 -4.15
CA LEU A 138 -6.79 12.07 -4.30
C LEU A 138 -5.37 11.54 -4.55
N GLN A 139 -4.99 10.48 -3.86
CA GLN A 139 -3.85 9.66 -4.29
C GLN A 139 -4.33 8.59 -5.26
N LEU A 140 -3.47 8.22 -6.21
CA LEU A 140 -3.77 7.20 -7.21
C LEU A 140 -3.08 5.86 -6.88
N LEU A 141 -3.64 4.79 -7.43
CA LEU A 141 -2.97 3.51 -7.56
C LEU A 141 -1.82 3.62 -8.56
N THR A 142 -0.73 2.93 -8.27
CA THR A 142 0.35 2.71 -9.23
C THR A 142 -0.05 1.68 -10.30
N ALA A 143 0.67 1.65 -11.41
CA ALA A 143 0.44 0.63 -12.45
C ALA A 143 0.66 -0.80 -11.92
N ALA A 144 1.57 -0.99 -10.96
CA ALA A 144 1.77 -2.27 -10.28
C ALA A 144 0.55 -2.63 -9.40
N GLU A 145 0.08 -1.70 -8.56
CA GLU A 145 -1.10 -1.94 -7.74
C GLU A 145 -2.35 -2.24 -8.59
N LEU A 146 -2.48 -1.60 -9.76
CA LEU A 146 -3.52 -1.92 -10.74
C LEU A 146 -3.43 -3.38 -11.22
N VAL A 147 -2.24 -3.87 -11.57
CA VAL A 147 -2.05 -5.28 -11.97
C VAL A 147 -2.38 -6.24 -10.82
N CYS A 148 -1.93 -5.93 -9.59
CA CYS A 148 -2.28 -6.73 -8.41
C CYS A 148 -3.80 -6.77 -8.17
N MET A 149 -4.48 -5.62 -8.28
CA MET A 149 -5.93 -5.54 -8.13
C MET A 149 -6.66 -6.40 -9.17
N LEU A 150 -6.28 -6.30 -10.45
CA LEU A 150 -6.92 -7.09 -11.51
C LEU A 150 -6.65 -8.60 -11.40
N ALA A 151 -5.42 -8.97 -11.01
CA ALA A 151 -5.10 -10.36 -10.75
C ALA A 151 -5.99 -10.91 -9.61
N ARG A 152 -6.13 -10.17 -8.50
CA ARG A 152 -6.95 -10.55 -7.34
C ARG A 152 -8.44 -10.64 -7.62
N SER A 153 -8.96 -9.86 -8.58
CA SER A 153 -10.39 -9.92 -8.94
C SER A 153 -10.76 -11.18 -9.75
N SER A 154 -9.77 -11.91 -10.26
CA SER A 154 -10.00 -13.09 -11.09
C SER A 154 -10.10 -14.36 -10.25
N HIS A 155 -11.15 -15.14 -10.51
CA HIS A 155 -11.35 -16.49 -9.95
C HIS A 155 -10.89 -17.60 -10.91
N THR A 156 -10.36 -17.24 -12.08
CA THR A 156 -10.01 -18.15 -13.18
C THR A 156 -8.51 -18.36 -13.33
N GLN A 157 -7.71 -17.93 -12.35
CA GLN A 157 -6.26 -18.08 -12.41
C GLN A 157 -5.85 -19.56 -12.51
N GLN A 158 -5.03 -19.88 -13.51
CA GLN A 158 -4.55 -21.23 -13.79
C GLN A 158 -3.08 -21.20 -14.20
N ALA A 159 -2.40 -22.33 -14.04
CA ALA A 159 -1.04 -22.48 -14.57
C ALA A 159 -1.08 -22.43 -16.10
N ILE A 160 -0.14 -21.70 -16.69
CA ILE A 160 0.00 -21.60 -18.15
C ILE A 160 0.74 -22.85 -18.64
N GLU A 161 0.32 -23.41 -19.77
CA GLU A 161 1.07 -24.47 -20.44
C GLU A 161 2.43 -23.96 -20.92
N LYS A 162 3.47 -24.77 -20.77
CA LYS A 162 4.85 -24.36 -21.05
C LYS A 162 5.05 -23.85 -22.49
N THR A 163 4.50 -24.55 -23.48
CA THR A 163 4.60 -24.17 -24.89
C THR A 163 3.93 -22.84 -25.18
N GLU A 164 2.74 -22.63 -24.63
CA GLU A 164 1.99 -21.38 -24.78
C GLU A 164 2.73 -20.20 -24.13
N PHE A 165 3.37 -20.45 -22.99
CA PHE A 165 4.22 -19.47 -22.33
C PHE A 165 5.47 -19.12 -23.15
N GLU A 166 6.18 -20.12 -23.68
CA GLU A 166 7.36 -19.91 -24.53
C GLU A 166 7.03 -19.09 -25.78
N GLU A 167 5.90 -19.39 -26.43
CA GLU A 167 5.40 -18.63 -27.58
C GLU A 167 5.05 -17.18 -27.21
N LEU A 168 4.35 -16.98 -26.09
CA LEU A 168 4.00 -15.65 -25.59
C LEU A 168 5.26 -14.81 -25.35
N ILE A 169 6.22 -15.33 -24.57
CA ILE A 169 7.46 -14.61 -24.24
C ILE A 169 8.30 -14.36 -25.48
N ALA A 170 8.45 -15.33 -26.39
CA ALA A 170 9.17 -15.13 -27.63
C ALA A 170 8.54 -14.01 -28.48
N SER A 171 7.20 -14.01 -28.58
CA SER A 171 6.48 -12.98 -29.34
C SER A 171 6.65 -11.58 -28.73
N LEU A 172 6.63 -11.47 -27.39
CA LEU A 172 6.76 -10.19 -26.68
C LEU A 172 8.19 -9.67 -26.69
N THR A 173 9.18 -10.56 -26.60
CA THR A 173 10.60 -10.19 -26.63
C THR A 173 10.96 -9.45 -27.92
N ILE A 174 10.36 -9.83 -29.05
CA ILE A 174 10.56 -9.17 -30.35
C ILE A 174 9.94 -7.76 -30.38
N ARG A 175 8.92 -7.50 -29.55
CA ARG A 175 8.20 -6.21 -29.46
C ARG A 175 8.78 -5.25 -28.41
N CYS A 176 9.82 -5.68 -27.68
CA CYS A 176 10.52 -4.83 -26.73
C CYS A 176 11.07 -3.56 -27.39
N GLN A 177 10.84 -2.43 -26.74
CA GLN A 177 11.38 -1.14 -27.12
C GLN A 177 12.86 -1.04 -26.74
N PRO A 178 13.66 -0.25 -27.49
CA PRO A 178 15.08 -0.08 -27.20
C PRO A 178 15.35 0.70 -25.90
N GLN A 179 14.36 1.45 -25.42
CA GLN A 179 14.41 2.20 -24.17
C GLN A 179 13.28 1.74 -23.25
N ALA A 180 13.49 1.89 -21.93
CA ALA A 180 12.46 1.58 -20.96
C ALA A 180 11.21 2.45 -21.19
N VAL A 181 10.05 1.81 -21.20
CA VAL A 181 8.74 2.46 -21.34
C VAL A 181 8.25 2.86 -19.95
N PRO A 182 7.82 4.11 -19.72
CA PRO A 182 7.30 4.56 -18.42
C PRO A 182 6.15 3.69 -17.88
N GLY A 183 5.89 3.79 -16.56
CA GLY A 183 4.74 3.16 -15.90
C GLY A 183 5.06 1.93 -15.05
N ILE A 184 5.81 0.95 -15.59
CA ILE A 184 6.20 -0.27 -14.85
C ILE A 184 7.70 -0.52 -15.02
N GLY A 185 8.45 -0.39 -13.94
CA GLY A 185 9.87 -0.71 -13.85
C GLY A 185 10.15 -2.11 -13.32
N ALA A 186 11.43 -2.48 -13.28
CA ALA A 186 11.83 -3.81 -12.80
C ALA A 186 11.53 -4.03 -11.30
N ASP A 187 11.59 -2.99 -10.47
CA ASP A 187 11.27 -3.11 -9.04
C ASP A 187 9.75 -3.22 -8.80
N ASP A 188 8.94 -2.65 -9.70
CA ASP A 188 7.50 -2.87 -9.72
C ASP A 188 7.18 -4.33 -10.01
N ILE A 189 7.87 -4.96 -10.98
CA ILE A 189 7.70 -6.39 -11.25
C ILE A 189 8.09 -7.26 -10.04
N VAL A 190 9.17 -6.93 -9.33
CA VAL A 190 9.53 -7.64 -8.08
C VAL A 190 8.47 -7.44 -7.01
N THR A 191 7.89 -6.24 -6.91
CA THR A 191 6.78 -5.95 -6.00
C THR A 191 5.53 -6.76 -6.33
N LEU A 192 5.15 -6.83 -7.62
CA LEU A 192 4.06 -7.67 -8.10
C LEU A 192 4.29 -9.14 -7.76
N TRP A 193 5.50 -9.61 -8.04
CA TRP A 193 5.91 -10.98 -7.81
C TRP A 193 5.74 -11.36 -6.34
N ASP A 194 6.28 -10.57 -5.42
CA ASP A 194 6.18 -10.87 -4.00
C ASP A 194 4.75 -10.70 -3.47
N SER A 195 3.98 -9.74 -3.99
CA SER A 195 2.58 -9.52 -3.59
C SER A 195 1.69 -10.70 -3.95
N LEU A 196 1.73 -11.15 -5.20
CA LEU A 196 0.86 -12.24 -5.65
C LEU A 196 1.26 -13.58 -5.06
N ARG A 197 2.56 -13.79 -4.75
CA ARG A 197 3.02 -15.01 -4.06
C ARG A 197 2.35 -15.19 -2.70
N THR A 198 2.12 -14.11 -1.95
CA THR A 198 1.47 -14.17 -0.64
C THR A 198 0.02 -14.62 -0.73
N ASP A 199 -0.70 -14.20 -1.78
CA ASP A 199 -2.13 -14.51 -1.94
C ASP A 199 -2.38 -15.99 -2.27
N ASN A 200 -1.59 -16.57 -3.20
CA ASN A 200 -1.71 -17.98 -3.60
C ASN A 200 -0.35 -18.64 -3.80
N PRO A 201 0.30 -19.12 -2.72
CA PRO A 201 1.67 -19.64 -2.79
C PRO A 201 1.80 -20.84 -3.74
N ARG A 202 0.78 -21.70 -3.79
CA ARG A 202 0.83 -22.93 -4.61
C ARG A 202 0.79 -22.62 -6.09
N LEU A 203 -0.11 -21.73 -6.52
CA LEU A 203 -0.19 -21.36 -7.92
C LEU A 203 1.05 -20.56 -8.36
N GLN A 204 1.50 -19.63 -7.52
CA GLN A 204 2.63 -18.76 -7.85
C GLN A 204 3.97 -19.51 -7.86
N GLN A 205 4.11 -20.60 -7.10
CA GLN A 205 5.27 -21.50 -7.21
C GLN A 205 5.45 -22.06 -8.63
N CYS A 206 4.37 -22.27 -9.39
CA CYS A 206 4.47 -22.70 -10.78
C CYS A 206 5.04 -21.61 -11.70
N TRP A 207 5.03 -20.35 -11.26
CA TRP A 207 5.39 -19.17 -12.04
C TRP A 207 6.78 -18.62 -11.67
N ASP A 208 7.31 -19.03 -10.50
CA ASP A 208 8.56 -18.54 -9.92
C ASP A 208 9.80 -18.82 -10.80
N SER A 209 9.82 -19.94 -11.53
CA SER A 209 11.00 -20.37 -12.29
C SER A 209 11.07 -19.80 -13.70
N GLU A 210 9.93 -19.61 -14.37
CA GLU A 210 9.88 -19.25 -15.79
C GLU A 210 9.17 -17.89 -16.00
N TYR A 211 7.94 -17.71 -15.52
CA TYR A 211 7.18 -16.48 -15.77
C TYR A 211 7.84 -15.23 -15.19
N TRP A 212 8.07 -15.19 -13.88
CA TRP A 212 8.52 -13.98 -13.21
C TRP A 212 9.92 -13.50 -13.63
N PRO A 213 10.92 -14.38 -13.79
CA PRO A 213 12.22 -13.98 -14.34
C PRO A 213 12.12 -13.37 -15.75
N ASN A 214 11.28 -13.92 -16.62
CA ASN A 214 11.07 -13.38 -17.97
C ASN A 214 10.31 -12.05 -17.93
N ALA A 215 9.23 -11.95 -17.14
CA ALA A 215 8.48 -10.71 -16.95
C ALA A 215 9.39 -9.60 -16.40
N LEU A 216 10.26 -9.91 -15.44
CA LEU A 216 11.25 -8.96 -14.89
C LEU A 216 12.22 -8.43 -15.94
N ALA A 217 12.58 -9.28 -16.92
CA ALA A 217 13.49 -8.91 -18.01
C ALA A 217 12.83 -8.03 -19.07
N ILE A 218 11.58 -8.33 -19.47
CA ILE A 218 10.95 -7.70 -20.64
C ILE A 218 9.93 -6.61 -20.30
N ALA A 219 9.16 -6.73 -19.21
CA ALA A 219 8.06 -5.80 -18.91
C ALA A 219 8.45 -4.31 -18.89
N PRO A 220 9.62 -3.91 -18.37
CA PRO A 220 10.06 -2.51 -18.42
C PRO A 220 10.21 -1.94 -19.83
N TYR A 221 10.36 -2.80 -20.84
CA TYR A 221 10.59 -2.43 -22.23
C TYR A 221 9.36 -2.66 -23.13
N LEU A 222 8.25 -3.12 -22.57
CA LEU A 222 7.01 -3.35 -23.32
C LEU A 222 6.10 -2.13 -23.33
N SER A 223 5.35 -1.93 -24.42
CA SER A 223 4.27 -0.94 -24.49
C SER A 223 3.12 -1.30 -23.52
N ILE A 224 2.17 -0.38 -23.31
CA ILE A 224 0.98 -0.66 -22.47
C ILE A 224 0.19 -1.85 -23.03
N ASP A 225 0.04 -1.95 -24.35
CA ASP A 225 -0.70 -3.04 -24.98
C ASP A 225 0.03 -4.37 -24.88
N ASP A 226 1.35 -4.36 -25.03
CA ASP A 226 2.17 -5.58 -24.87
C ASP A 226 2.25 -6.04 -23.40
N ARG A 227 2.25 -5.11 -22.45
CA ARG A 227 2.12 -5.42 -21.01
C ARG A 227 0.77 -6.06 -20.71
N ALA A 228 -0.29 -5.63 -21.37
CA ALA A 228 -1.60 -6.24 -21.21
C ALA A 228 -1.57 -7.73 -21.63
N ASP A 229 -0.87 -8.05 -22.72
CA ASP A 229 -0.68 -9.44 -23.16
C ASP A 229 0.22 -10.22 -22.19
N LEU A 230 1.30 -9.60 -21.70
CA LEU A 230 2.18 -10.22 -20.70
C LEU A 230 1.43 -10.60 -19.42
N PHE A 231 0.57 -9.70 -18.94
CA PHE A 231 -0.17 -9.89 -17.68
C PHE A 231 -1.49 -10.63 -17.84
N ALA A 232 -2.01 -10.79 -19.06
CA ALA A 232 -3.26 -11.50 -19.33
C ALA A 232 -3.39 -12.86 -18.61
N PRO A 233 -2.32 -13.68 -18.51
CA PRO A 233 -2.39 -14.93 -17.75
C PRO A 233 -2.71 -14.75 -16.26
N LEU A 234 -2.31 -13.64 -15.62
CA LEU A 234 -2.48 -13.41 -14.18
C LEU A 234 -3.96 -13.34 -13.78
N TRP A 235 -4.85 -13.14 -14.73
CA TRP A 235 -6.31 -13.14 -14.55
C TRP A 235 -7.00 -14.13 -15.50
N GLY A 236 -6.34 -15.24 -15.81
CA GLY A 236 -6.94 -16.34 -16.59
C GLY A 236 -7.24 -16.00 -18.05
N LYS A 237 -6.57 -15.00 -18.61
CA LYS A 237 -6.77 -14.47 -19.99
C LYS A 237 -8.18 -13.98 -20.25
N GLU A 238 -8.90 -13.56 -19.21
CA GLU A 238 -10.23 -13.00 -19.34
C GLU A 238 -10.19 -11.69 -20.17
N PRO A 239 -10.89 -11.61 -21.32
CA PRO A 239 -10.80 -10.44 -22.21
C PRO A 239 -11.28 -9.15 -21.55
N ALA A 240 -12.28 -9.22 -20.67
CA ALA A 240 -12.83 -8.06 -19.97
C ALA A 240 -11.79 -7.44 -19.01
N LEU A 241 -11.06 -8.25 -18.26
CA LEU A 241 -10.01 -7.78 -17.36
C LEU A 241 -8.79 -7.25 -18.12
N THR A 242 -8.40 -7.88 -19.25
CA THR A 242 -7.34 -7.35 -20.12
C THR A 242 -7.72 -6.00 -20.73
N ALA A 243 -8.97 -5.84 -21.18
CA ALA A 243 -9.47 -4.57 -21.69
C ALA A 243 -9.54 -3.51 -20.60
N CYS A 244 -9.96 -3.89 -19.39
CA CYS A 244 -9.96 -3.03 -18.21
C CYS A 244 -8.54 -2.55 -17.88
N TYR A 245 -7.55 -3.45 -17.83
CA TYR A 245 -6.14 -3.10 -17.64
C TYR A 245 -5.69 -2.06 -18.66
N ARG A 246 -5.87 -2.33 -19.96
CA ARG A 246 -5.46 -1.38 -21.01
C ARG A 246 -6.07 -0.01 -20.80
N ARG A 247 -7.39 0.03 -20.60
CA ARG A 247 -8.15 1.28 -20.38
C ARG A 247 -7.59 2.08 -19.20
N LEU A 248 -7.43 1.44 -18.05
CA LEU A 248 -6.95 2.09 -16.82
C LEU A 248 -5.45 2.44 -16.88
N ALA A 249 -4.63 1.62 -17.52
CA ALA A 249 -3.20 1.89 -17.72
C ALA A 249 -2.99 3.12 -18.63
N TYR A 250 -3.77 3.25 -19.71
CA TYR A 250 -3.76 4.45 -20.54
C TYR A 250 -4.21 5.70 -19.79
N ARG A 251 -5.16 5.59 -18.84
CA ARG A 251 -5.51 6.73 -17.97
C ARG A 251 -4.36 7.11 -17.04
N LEU A 252 -3.69 6.15 -16.41
CA LEU A 252 -2.52 6.43 -15.57
C LEU A 252 -1.38 7.09 -16.37
N ASP A 253 -1.17 6.66 -17.61
CA ASP A 253 -0.19 7.28 -18.52
C ASP A 253 -0.57 8.72 -18.88
N GLN A 254 -1.85 8.95 -19.21
CA GLN A 254 -2.41 10.28 -19.47
C GLN A 254 -2.26 11.22 -18.26
N LEU A 255 -2.38 10.69 -17.03
CA LEU A 255 -2.15 11.44 -15.78
C LEU A 255 -0.67 11.76 -15.54
N GLY A 256 0.24 11.36 -16.45
CA GLY A 256 1.64 11.80 -16.49
C GLY A 256 2.50 11.24 -15.37
N GLY A 257 2.11 10.09 -14.79
CA GLY A 257 2.80 9.51 -13.64
C GLY A 257 2.58 10.26 -12.32
N ALA A 258 1.57 11.13 -12.25
CA ALA A 258 1.21 11.83 -11.01
C ALA A 258 0.78 10.82 -9.93
N ALA A 259 1.40 10.90 -8.75
CA ALA A 259 1.00 10.08 -7.60
C ALA A 259 -0.32 10.57 -6.95
N SER A 260 -0.67 11.84 -7.19
CA SER A 260 -1.89 12.47 -6.69
C SER A 260 -2.44 13.47 -7.68
N VAL A 261 -3.76 13.68 -7.62
CA VAL A 261 -4.50 14.63 -8.44
C VAL A 261 -5.40 15.49 -7.58
N LEU A 262 -5.74 16.68 -8.08
CA LEU A 262 -6.71 17.57 -7.45
C LEU A 262 -8.04 17.49 -8.18
N ALA A 263 -9.14 17.50 -7.45
CA ALA A 263 -10.50 17.33 -7.96
C ALA A 263 -11.44 18.40 -7.38
N PRO A 264 -12.55 18.71 -8.07
CA PRO A 264 -13.53 19.68 -7.61
C PRO A 264 -14.29 19.18 -6.38
N LEU A 265 -14.80 20.11 -5.57
CA LEU A 265 -15.62 19.81 -4.39
C LEU A 265 -16.91 19.03 -4.74
N SER A 266 -17.41 19.16 -5.97
CA SER A 266 -18.58 18.42 -6.47
C SER A 266 -18.43 16.89 -6.36
N LEU A 267 -17.21 16.40 -6.24
CA LEU A 267 -16.92 14.99 -6.02
C LEU A 267 -17.35 14.47 -4.64
N LEU A 268 -17.54 15.37 -3.67
CA LEU A 268 -17.95 15.06 -2.29
C LEU A 268 -19.36 15.57 -1.98
N THR A 269 -19.68 16.81 -2.37
CA THR A 269 -20.97 17.44 -2.08
C THR A 269 -21.52 18.23 -3.25
N ASP A 270 -22.84 18.35 -3.35
CA ASP A 270 -23.51 19.21 -4.31
C ASP A 270 -23.53 20.69 -3.87
N GLU A 271 -24.16 21.54 -4.67
CA GLU A 271 -24.29 22.98 -4.37
C GLU A 271 -25.06 23.27 -3.08
N ASN A 272 -25.94 22.36 -2.66
CA ASN A 272 -26.75 22.42 -1.43
C ASN A 272 -26.07 21.74 -0.23
N GLN A 273 -24.78 21.38 -0.35
CA GLN A 273 -24.01 20.66 0.66
C GLN A 273 -24.58 19.28 1.03
N GLN A 274 -25.32 18.67 0.10
CA GLN A 274 -25.76 17.28 0.21
C GLN A 274 -24.67 16.36 -0.34
N PRO A 275 -24.53 15.13 0.18
CA PRO A 275 -23.53 14.18 -0.30
C PRO A 275 -23.77 13.84 -1.77
N SER A 276 -22.73 13.96 -2.61
CA SER A 276 -22.82 13.49 -4.01
C SER A 276 -22.53 11.99 -4.15
N TYR A 277 -22.02 11.36 -3.09
CA TYR A 277 -21.50 9.98 -3.05
C TYR A 277 -20.45 9.67 -4.14
N GLY A 278 -19.98 10.67 -4.88
CA GLY A 278 -19.20 10.55 -6.10
C GLY A 278 -18.04 9.58 -5.98
N ILE A 279 -16.92 10.01 -5.40
CA ILE A 279 -15.72 9.15 -5.29
C ILE A 279 -15.83 8.05 -4.22
N LEU A 280 -16.79 8.18 -3.31
CA LEU A 280 -16.92 7.26 -2.17
C LEU A 280 -17.60 5.95 -2.56
N THR A 281 -18.46 5.92 -3.58
CA THR A 281 -19.12 4.68 -4.02
C THR A 281 -18.08 3.58 -4.30
N PRO A 282 -18.31 2.34 -3.82
CA PRO A 282 -17.55 1.17 -4.20
C PRO A 282 -17.30 1.06 -5.71
N ALA A 283 -16.09 0.65 -6.09
CA ALA A 283 -15.68 0.60 -7.48
C ALA A 283 -16.37 -0.56 -8.23
N ASN A 284 -17.00 -0.24 -9.35
CA ASN A 284 -17.60 -1.20 -10.28
C ASN A 284 -17.14 -0.90 -11.72
N LEU A 285 -17.34 -1.88 -12.62
CA LEU A 285 -17.03 -1.72 -14.06
C LEU A 285 -18.15 -1.04 -14.86
N GLU A 286 -19.30 -0.80 -14.23
CA GLU A 286 -20.44 -0.21 -14.91
C GLU A 286 -20.11 1.22 -15.33
N GLU A 287 -20.23 1.48 -16.63
CA GLU A 287 -20.01 2.79 -17.19
C GLU A 287 -21.17 3.70 -16.81
N THR A 288 -20.91 4.70 -15.97
CA THR A 288 -21.78 5.86 -15.85
C THR A 288 -21.29 6.96 -16.79
N ASP A 289 -22.21 7.74 -17.35
CA ASP A 289 -21.88 8.90 -18.20
C ASP A 289 -21.24 10.06 -17.40
N ASP A 290 -21.15 9.92 -16.07
CA ASP A 290 -20.59 10.92 -15.18
C ASP A 290 -19.10 11.10 -15.44
N LYS A 291 -18.69 12.35 -15.64
CA LYS A 291 -17.29 12.75 -15.86
C LYS A 291 -16.86 13.76 -14.82
N VAL A 292 -15.59 13.72 -14.48
CA VAL A 292 -14.97 14.64 -13.53
C VAL A 292 -13.74 15.27 -14.15
N GLN A 293 -13.55 16.56 -13.86
CA GLN A 293 -12.35 17.30 -14.22
C GLN A 293 -11.32 17.18 -13.10
N LEU A 294 -10.10 16.80 -13.46
CA LEU A 294 -8.98 16.64 -12.56
C LEU A 294 -7.90 17.64 -12.94
N LYS A 295 -7.37 18.34 -11.94
CA LYS A 295 -6.22 19.21 -12.10
C LYS A 295 -4.94 18.41 -11.89
N LEU A 296 -4.07 18.53 -12.88
CA LEU A 296 -2.71 18.00 -12.95
C LEU A 296 -1.73 19.18 -12.87
N ASP A 297 -0.45 18.88 -12.66
CA ASP A 297 0.60 19.91 -12.66
C ASP A 297 0.63 20.72 -13.97
N ASN A 298 0.33 20.06 -15.09
CA ASN A 298 0.45 20.62 -16.44
C ASN A 298 -0.91 20.87 -17.13
N GLY A 299 -2.03 20.91 -16.41
CA GLY A 299 -3.33 21.23 -17.00
C GLY A 299 -4.52 20.58 -16.31
N VAL A 300 -5.63 20.48 -17.03
CA VAL A 300 -6.86 19.83 -16.56
C VAL A 300 -7.20 18.68 -17.50
N MET A 301 -7.57 17.55 -16.92
CA MET A 301 -8.00 16.34 -17.61
C MET A 301 -9.45 16.01 -17.26
N THR A 302 -10.22 15.53 -18.23
CA THR A 302 -11.56 14.99 -17.95
C THR A 302 -11.52 13.47 -18.09
N MET A 303 -12.07 12.75 -17.11
CA MET A 303 -12.20 11.28 -17.18
C MET A 303 -13.53 10.79 -16.61
N PRO A 304 -13.98 9.59 -17.00
CA PRO A 304 -15.16 8.96 -16.40
C PRO A 304 -14.97 8.75 -14.88
N LEU A 305 -16.02 9.03 -14.11
CA LEU A 305 -15.99 8.90 -12.65
C LEU A 305 -15.77 7.43 -12.22
N ALA A 306 -16.35 6.46 -12.93
CA ALA A 306 -16.13 5.04 -12.65
C ALA A 306 -14.66 4.61 -12.80
N GLU A 307 -13.96 5.12 -13.83
CA GLU A 307 -12.53 4.87 -14.00
C GLU A 307 -11.71 5.55 -12.89
N LEU A 308 -12.07 6.77 -12.48
CA LEU A 308 -11.42 7.43 -11.34
C LEU A 308 -11.67 6.66 -10.05
N ARG A 309 -12.88 6.14 -9.81
CA ARG A 309 -13.16 5.28 -8.65
C ARG A 309 -12.27 4.05 -8.64
N LEU A 310 -11.96 3.44 -9.78
CA LEU A 310 -11.03 2.30 -9.83
C LEU A 310 -9.58 2.75 -9.56
N LEU A 311 -9.15 3.89 -10.08
CA LEU A 311 -7.76 4.38 -9.94
C LEU A 311 -7.46 5.09 -8.63
N ALA A 312 -8.44 5.68 -7.96
CA ALA A 312 -8.23 6.41 -6.70
C ALA A 312 -7.92 5.42 -5.58
N ALA A 313 -6.83 5.67 -4.86
CA ALA A 313 -6.39 4.86 -3.73
C ALA A 313 -6.78 5.47 -2.38
N GLU A 314 -6.62 6.78 -2.24
CA GLU A 314 -6.82 7.52 -0.99
C GLU A 314 -7.49 8.87 -1.25
N LEU A 315 -8.44 9.24 -0.39
CA LEU A 315 -9.00 10.58 -0.29
C LEU A 315 -8.48 11.26 0.98
N LEU A 316 -7.98 12.49 0.87
CA LEU A 316 -7.59 13.30 2.02
C LEU A 316 -8.77 14.16 2.52
N ILE A 317 -9.10 14.02 3.80
CA ILE A 317 -10.03 14.87 4.54
C ILE A 317 -9.23 15.73 5.53
N PRO A 318 -9.09 17.05 5.28
CA PRO A 318 -8.40 17.95 6.19
C PRO A 318 -9.24 18.19 7.44
N LEU A 319 -8.67 17.98 8.63
CA LEU A 319 -9.31 18.25 9.91
C LEU A 319 -8.99 19.67 10.39
N GLN A 320 -9.99 20.38 10.91
CA GLN A 320 -9.81 21.75 11.40
C GLN A 320 -9.40 21.84 12.87
N ILE A 321 -10.00 20.99 13.71
CA ILE A 321 -9.89 21.09 15.16
C ILE A 321 -8.84 20.10 15.63
N HIS A 322 -7.81 20.56 16.33
CA HIS A 322 -6.81 19.69 16.92
C HIS A 322 -7.44 18.58 17.79
N PRO A 323 -6.81 17.39 17.84
CA PRO A 323 -7.39 16.25 18.55
C PRO A 323 -7.54 16.55 20.04
N ALA A 324 -8.49 15.89 20.69
CA ALA A 324 -8.76 16.06 22.13
C ALA A 324 -7.51 15.86 23.00
N HIS A 325 -6.61 14.95 22.59
CA HIS A 325 -5.34 14.68 23.25
C HIS A 325 -4.16 15.11 22.36
N SER A 326 -3.28 15.97 22.90
CA SER A 326 -2.14 16.54 22.15
C SER A 326 -1.15 15.50 21.61
N GLY A 327 -1.09 14.31 22.23
CA GLY A 327 -0.27 13.20 21.76
C GLY A 327 -0.65 12.66 20.37
N PHE A 328 -1.85 12.97 19.86
CA PHE A 328 -2.25 12.66 18.48
C PHE A 328 -2.02 13.82 17.50
N ALA A 329 -1.48 14.96 17.93
CA ALA A 329 -1.33 16.14 17.07
C ALA A 329 -0.47 15.89 15.82
N SER A 330 0.41 14.89 15.84
CA SER A 330 1.27 14.45 14.73
C SER A 330 0.78 13.16 14.04
N THR A 331 -0.43 12.69 14.36
CA THR A 331 -0.97 11.41 13.91
C THR A 331 -2.13 11.63 12.96
N ASP A 332 -2.13 10.88 11.85
CA ASP A 332 -3.25 10.81 10.93
C ASP A 332 -4.17 9.64 11.28
N TYR A 333 -5.39 9.64 10.75
CA TYR A 333 -6.34 8.54 10.90
C TYR A 333 -6.67 8.00 9.52
N LEU A 334 -6.53 6.70 9.32
CA LEU A 334 -6.69 6.05 8.03
C LEU A 334 -7.84 5.06 8.09
N ASP A 335 -8.97 5.41 7.51
CA ASP A 335 -10.12 4.54 7.34
C ASP A 335 -9.94 3.67 6.09
N LEU A 336 -9.77 2.37 6.26
CA LEU A 336 -9.56 1.42 5.17
C LEU A 336 -10.87 0.73 4.77
N PRO A 337 -11.11 0.55 3.47
CA PRO A 337 -12.23 -0.26 3.00
C PRO A 337 -11.98 -1.73 3.37
N ALA A 338 -13.04 -2.41 3.81
CA ALA A 338 -12.96 -3.82 4.20
C ALA A 338 -13.15 -4.74 2.97
N TYR A 339 -12.59 -5.94 3.06
CA TYR A 339 -13.01 -7.03 2.19
C TYR A 339 -14.38 -7.55 2.64
N THR A 340 -15.34 -7.58 1.71
CA THR A 340 -16.72 -8.03 1.93
C THR A 340 -17.06 -9.04 0.84
N ALA A 341 -17.50 -10.25 1.18
CA ALA A 341 -17.86 -11.24 0.16
C ALA A 341 -19.08 -10.81 -0.69
N ASP A 342 -19.86 -9.85 -0.19
CA ASP A 342 -21.05 -9.31 -0.86
C ASP A 342 -20.70 -8.23 -1.92
N ASP A 343 -19.47 -7.70 -1.92
CA ASP A 343 -19.05 -6.65 -2.87
C ASP A 343 -18.69 -7.23 -4.24
N GLU A 344 -18.70 -6.39 -5.27
CA GLU A 344 -18.18 -6.74 -6.61
C GLU A 344 -16.70 -7.16 -6.55
N SER A 345 -16.28 -8.10 -7.42
CA SER A 345 -14.94 -8.72 -7.38
C SER A 345 -13.80 -7.72 -7.46
N LEU A 346 -13.97 -6.64 -8.24
CA LEU A 346 -12.97 -5.56 -8.32
C LEU A 346 -12.89 -4.74 -7.05
N GLN A 347 -14.02 -4.46 -6.40
CA GLN A 347 -14.00 -3.77 -5.12
C GLN A 347 -13.34 -4.64 -4.05
N GLN A 348 -13.67 -5.93 -3.99
CA GLN A 348 -13.03 -6.89 -3.08
C GLN A 348 -11.51 -6.89 -3.24
N ALA A 349 -11.05 -7.03 -4.49
CA ALA A 349 -9.63 -7.02 -4.84
C ALA A 349 -8.95 -5.70 -4.51
N LYS A 350 -9.66 -4.58 -4.70
CA LYS A 350 -9.17 -3.25 -4.37
C LYS A 350 -9.02 -3.06 -2.87
N SER A 351 -10.00 -3.47 -2.07
CA SER A 351 -9.93 -3.42 -0.60
C SER A 351 -8.69 -4.17 -0.07
N LEU A 352 -8.43 -5.38 -0.58
CA LEU A 352 -7.22 -6.16 -0.22
C LEU A 352 -5.93 -5.46 -0.67
N THR A 353 -5.92 -4.91 -1.88
CA THR A 353 -4.77 -4.18 -2.43
C THR A 353 -4.44 -2.93 -1.61
N LEU A 354 -5.45 -2.20 -1.14
CA LEU A 354 -5.25 -1.04 -0.28
C LEU A 354 -4.74 -1.44 1.11
N LEU A 355 -5.28 -2.50 1.74
CA LEU A 355 -4.75 -3.00 3.02
C LEU A 355 -3.27 -3.42 2.89
N GLN A 356 -2.92 -4.11 1.79
CA GLN A 356 -1.54 -4.47 1.53
C GLN A 356 -0.66 -3.25 1.29
N ARG A 357 -1.11 -2.25 0.51
CA ARG A 357 -0.38 -0.98 0.25
C ARG A 357 0.07 -0.34 1.56
N TYR A 358 -0.82 -0.18 2.53
CA TYR A 358 -0.47 0.48 3.79
C TYR A 358 0.31 -0.42 4.75
N SER A 359 0.16 -1.74 4.66
CA SER A 359 1.03 -2.71 5.34
C SER A 359 2.49 -2.57 4.86
N ASP A 360 2.68 -2.56 3.55
CA ASP A 360 3.97 -2.49 2.88
C ASP A 360 4.66 -1.13 3.05
N GLN A 361 3.88 -0.05 3.07
CA GLN A 361 4.38 1.31 3.26
C GLN A 361 4.75 1.64 4.70
N GLN A 362 4.42 0.79 5.69
CA GLN A 362 4.68 1.07 7.11
C GLN A 362 4.04 2.39 7.57
N ALA A 363 2.88 2.71 6.98
CA ALA A 363 2.17 3.96 7.22
C ALA A 363 1.43 3.94 8.56
N MET A 364 0.98 2.76 8.99
CA MET A 364 0.15 2.57 10.18
C MET A 364 0.99 2.15 11.39
N GLN A 365 0.85 2.86 12.50
CA GLN A 365 1.54 2.56 13.76
C GLN A 365 0.77 1.55 14.62
N ALA A 366 -0.55 1.49 14.42
CA ALA A 366 -1.44 0.49 14.96
C ALA A 366 -2.60 0.31 13.98
N LEU A 367 -3.17 -0.89 13.96
CA LEU A 367 -4.33 -1.25 13.15
C LEU A 367 -5.47 -1.69 14.06
N ILE A 368 -6.54 -0.89 14.07
CA ILE A 368 -7.75 -1.15 14.84
C ILE A 368 -8.77 -1.85 13.95
N VAL A 369 -9.16 -3.06 14.34
CA VAL A 369 -10.11 -3.93 13.65
C VAL A 369 -11.49 -3.80 14.29
N CYS A 370 -12.46 -3.33 13.52
CA CYS A 370 -13.87 -3.13 13.89
C CYS A 370 -14.74 -4.12 13.09
N HIS A 371 -14.94 -5.34 13.62
CA HIS A 371 -15.61 -6.46 12.96
C HIS A 371 -14.85 -6.95 11.71
N ALA A 372 -14.00 -7.96 11.89
CA ALA A 372 -13.09 -8.46 10.85
C ALA A 372 -13.80 -9.23 9.72
N ALA A 373 -14.75 -10.12 10.06
CA ALA A 373 -15.39 -11.01 9.08
C ALA A 373 -16.80 -11.44 9.51
N ALA A 374 -17.72 -11.51 8.55
CA ALA A 374 -19.10 -11.97 8.72
C ALA A 374 -19.34 -13.39 8.19
N CYS A 375 -18.41 -13.95 7.41
CA CYS A 375 -18.51 -15.31 6.88
C CYS A 375 -17.15 -16.03 6.82
N ARG A 376 -17.17 -17.33 6.46
CA ARG A 376 -15.96 -18.16 6.36
C ARG A 376 -15.03 -17.75 5.22
N GLU A 377 -15.60 -17.31 4.10
CA GLU A 377 -14.82 -16.88 2.94
C GLU A 377 -13.93 -15.68 3.31
N GLU A 378 -14.54 -14.66 3.93
CA GLU A 378 -13.85 -13.49 4.45
C GLU A 378 -12.77 -13.85 5.48
N THR A 379 -13.03 -14.86 6.31
CA THR A 379 -12.07 -15.28 7.35
C THR A 379 -10.69 -15.60 6.75
N THR A 380 -10.67 -16.28 5.60
CA THR A 380 -9.42 -16.71 4.97
C THR A 380 -8.67 -15.50 4.39
N MET A 381 -9.37 -14.70 3.58
CA MET A 381 -8.76 -13.55 2.90
C MET A 381 -8.32 -12.47 3.89
N VAL A 382 -9.18 -12.14 4.86
CA VAL A 382 -8.85 -11.15 5.90
C VAL A 382 -7.78 -11.68 6.84
N GLY A 383 -7.81 -12.97 7.20
CA GLY A 383 -6.77 -13.60 8.00
C GLY A 383 -5.39 -13.48 7.35
N GLN A 384 -5.28 -13.83 6.06
CA GLN A 384 -4.04 -13.69 5.28
C GLN A 384 -3.54 -12.25 5.22
N ALA A 385 -4.44 -11.30 4.94
CA ALA A 385 -4.06 -9.90 4.82
C ALA A 385 -3.60 -9.29 6.16
N LEU A 386 -4.24 -9.66 7.27
CA LEU A 386 -3.83 -9.22 8.61
C LEU A 386 -2.55 -9.92 9.09
N ASP A 387 -2.36 -11.21 8.76
CA ASP A 387 -1.10 -11.90 9.02
C ASP A 387 0.07 -11.25 8.27
N HIS A 388 -0.13 -10.88 6.99
CA HIS A 388 0.86 -10.10 6.25
C HIS A 388 1.17 -8.77 6.94
N TRP A 389 0.15 -8.01 7.38
CA TRP A 389 0.37 -6.78 8.15
C TRP A 389 1.22 -7.04 9.41
N VAL A 390 0.91 -8.08 10.16
CA VAL A 390 1.65 -8.50 11.36
C VAL A 390 3.11 -8.84 11.02
N GLN A 391 3.36 -9.61 9.97
CA GLN A 391 4.73 -9.94 9.53
C GLN A 391 5.52 -8.69 9.12
N GLN A 392 4.85 -7.69 8.54
CA GLN A 392 5.48 -6.41 8.22
C GLN A 392 5.69 -5.53 9.47
N HIS A 393 5.03 -5.78 10.62
CA HIS A 393 5.06 -4.91 11.80
C HIS A 393 5.64 -5.55 13.07
N GLN A 394 5.84 -6.86 13.14
CA GLN A 394 6.41 -7.51 14.31
C GLN A 394 7.93 -7.32 14.42
N GLU A 395 8.37 -7.01 15.64
CA GLU A 395 9.76 -7.11 16.06
C GLU A 395 9.89 -8.25 17.07
N ALA A 396 11.04 -8.94 17.08
CA ALA A 396 11.25 -10.10 17.96
C ALA A 396 11.10 -9.79 19.46
N ASP A 397 11.18 -8.51 19.86
CA ASP A 397 11.19 -8.04 21.25
C ASP A 397 9.93 -7.24 21.68
N SER A 398 8.91 -7.07 20.83
CA SER A 398 7.69 -6.32 21.17
C SER A 398 6.70 -7.15 22.02
N ARG A 399 7.14 -7.68 23.16
CA ARG A 399 6.27 -8.43 24.08
C ARG A 399 5.42 -7.47 24.92
N GLY A 400 4.10 -7.60 24.83
CA GLY A 400 3.14 -6.99 25.77
C GLY A 400 2.43 -5.72 25.31
N HIS A 401 2.68 -5.23 24.09
CA HIS A 401 1.92 -4.11 23.50
C HIS A 401 1.58 -4.39 22.02
N PRO A 402 0.54 -5.20 21.76
CA PRO A 402 0.15 -5.52 20.39
C PRO A 402 -0.41 -4.30 19.63
N GLU A 403 0.09 -4.10 18.42
CA GLU A 403 -0.33 -3.00 17.55
C GLU A 403 -1.52 -3.37 16.64
N LEU A 404 -1.85 -4.66 16.51
CA LEU A 404 -3.10 -5.12 15.93
C LEU A 404 -4.15 -5.25 17.04
N ILE A 405 -5.25 -4.52 16.95
CA ILE A 405 -6.19 -4.36 18.06
C ILE A 405 -7.61 -4.61 17.58
N TRP A 406 -8.33 -5.56 18.19
CA TRP A 406 -9.78 -5.65 18.03
C TRP A 406 -10.46 -4.64 18.95
N ALA A 407 -11.24 -3.72 18.38
CA ALA A 407 -12.00 -2.74 19.14
C ALA A 407 -13.48 -3.12 19.17
N PHE A 408 -14.08 -3.07 20.37
CA PHE A 408 -15.51 -3.26 20.58
C PHE A 408 -16.16 -1.94 20.98
N THR A 409 -17.20 -1.56 20.25
CA THR A 409 -17.87 -0.27 20.26
C THR A 409 -19.38 -0.45 20.45
N PRO A 410 -20.13 0.64 20.72
CA PRO A 410 -21.60 0.57 20.84
C PRO A 410 -22.29 0.08 19.56
N TYR A 411 -21.59 0.12 18.41
CA TYR A 411 -22.10 -0.28 17.10
C TYR A 411 -21.94 -1.77 16.82
N ASP A 412 -21.24 -2.52 17.69
CA ASP A 412 -21.09 -3.96 17.55
C ASP A 412 -22.35 -4.67 18.03
N ARG A 413 -23.25 -4.92 17.09
CA ARG A 413 -24.52 -5.61 17.36
C ARG A 413 -24.25 -7.06 17.75
N ARG A 414 -24.64 -7.47 18.95
CA ARG A 414 -24.56 -8.86 19.46
C ARG A 414 -25.33 -9.90 18.64
N SER A 415 -26.07 -9.51 17.60
CA SER A 415 -27.00 -10.36 16.85
C SER A 415 -26.49 -10.81 15.47
N SER A 416 -25.35 -10.31 14.98
CA SER A 416 -24.76 -10.77 13.72
C SER A 416 -23.85 -11.98 13.95
N ALA A 417 -23.78 -12.89 12.98
CA ALA A 417 -22.74 -13.92 12.98
C ALA A 417 -21.38 -13.22 12.83
N HIS A 418 -20.49 -13.41 13.80
CA HIS A 418 -19.14 -12.86 13.79
C HIS A 418 -18.12 -13.98 13.63
N PHE A 419 -17.23 -13.85 12.66
CA PHE A 419 -16.14 -14.80 12.41
C PHE A 419 -14.79 -14.24 12.88
N ASP A 420 -14.79 -13.15 13.63
CA ASP A 420 -13.61 -12.51 14.20
C ASP A 420 -12.72 -13.47 14.98
N GLN A 421 -13.30 -14.40 15.76
CA GLN A 421 -12.50 -15.39 16.48
C GLN A 421 -11.71 -16.31 15.53
N ALA A 422 -12.25 -16.62 14.36
CA ALA A 422 -11.55 -17.43 13.37
C ALA A 422 -10.41 -16.63 12.71
N VAL A 423 -10.62 -15.34 12.44
CA VAL A 423 -9.57 -14.43 11.96
C VAL A 423 -8.47 -14.27 13.02
N GLN A 424 -8.83 -14.03 14.29
CA GLN A 424 -7.90 -13.93 15.41
C GLN A 424 -7.02 -15.17 15.55
N ARG A 425 -7.62 -16.37 15.44
CA ARG A 425 -6.89 -17.65 15.47
C ARG A 425 -5.98 -17.84 14.26
N TYR A 426 -6.37 -17.30 13.11
CA TYR A 426 -5.53 -17.32 11.91
C TYR A 426 -4.27 -16.50 12.12
N VAL A 427 -4.42 -15.27 12.63
CA VAL A 427 -3.34 -14.30 12.75
C VAL A 427 -2.35 -14.65 13.86
N GLY A 428 -2.81 -15.16 15.00
CA GLY A 428 -1.91 -15.63 16.05
C GLY A 428 -2.47 -15.57 17.47
N HIS A 429 -1.58 -15.49 18.45
CA HIS A 429 -1.93 -15.58 19.87
C HIS A 429 -2.34 -14.23 20.49
N PRO A 430 -3.41 -14.20 21.31
CA PRO A 430 -3.84 -13.00 22.03
C PRO A 430 -2.77 -12.51 23.00
N GLY A 431 -2.63 -11.18 23.13
CA GLY A 431 -1.67 -10.51 24.01
C GLY A 431 -0.23 -10.49 23.50
N GLU A 432 0.11 -11.39 22.57
CA GLU A 432 1.41 -11.42 21.89
C GLU A 432 1.32 -10.74 20.52
N VAL A 433 0.40 -11.20 19.67
CA VAL A 433 0.26 -10.73 18.29
C VAL A 433 -0.80 -9.65 18.18
N TRP A 434 -1.89 -9.80 18.92
CA TRP A 434 -3.03 -8.90 18.87
C TRP A 434 -3.65 -8.64 20.24
N GLY A 435 -4.28 -7.47 20.39
CA GLY A 435 -4.94 -7.01 21.61
C GLY A 435 -6.44 -6.83 21.44
N THR A 436 -7.11 -6.52 22.54
CA THR A 436 -8.53 -6.17 22.56
C THR A 436 -8.74 -4.93 23.41
N LEU A 437 -9.50 -3.97 22.88
CA LEU A 437 -9.92 -2.77 23.60
C LEU A 437 -11.43 -2.61 23.52
N LEU A 438 -12.00 -2.09 24.60
CA LEU A 438 -13.40 -1.65 24.64
C LEU A 438 -13.44 -0.14 24.45
N ALA A 439 -14.50 0.35 23.81
CA ALA A 439 -14.78 1.75 23.58
C ALA A 439 -16.30 2.02 23.62
N MET A 440 -17.01 1.39 24.56
CA MET A 440 -18.47 1.46 24.67
C MET A 440 -18.96 2.77 25.29
N ASN A 441 -18.08 3.49 25.97
CA ASN A 441 -18.36 4.76 26.67
C ASN A 441 -17.11 5.63 26.73
N GLU A 442 -17.26 6.87 27.20
CA GLU A 442 -16.16 7.84 27.27
C GLU A 442 -14.95 7.36 28.09
N ASP A 443 -15.18 6.66 29.21
CA ASP A 443 -14.09 6.19 30.07
C ASP A 443 -13.28 5.07 29.41
N GLU A 444 -13.94 4.19 28.66
CA GLU A 444 -13.29 3.17 27.85
C GLU A 444 -12.54 3.77 26.66
N VAL A 445 -13.11 4.78 25.99
CA VAL A 445 -12.42 5.55 24.94
C VAL A 445 -11.18 6.25 25.50
N ARG A 446 -11.22 6.77 26.74
CA ARG A 446 -10.03 7.34 27.41
C ARG A 446 -8.95 6.28 27.63
N ARG A 447 -9.30 5.09 28.13
CA ARG A 447 -8.33 3.99 28.29
C ARG A 447 -7.74 3.53 26.95
N MET A 448 -8.56 3.47 25.91
CA MET A 448 -8.10 3.18 24.55
C MET A 448 -7.14 4.28 24.07
N THR A 449 -7.46 5.54 24.33
CA THR A 449 -6.57 6.67 24.02
C THR A 449 -5.22 6.50 24.70
N ASP A 450 -5.20 6.27 26.02
CA ASP A 450 -3.97 6.05 26.80
C ASP A 450 -3.13 4.90 26.25
N TYR A 451 -3.79 3.79 25.86
CA TYR A 451 -3.13 2.67 25.23
C TYR A 451 -2.49 3.05 23.89
N LEU A 452 -3.24 3.70 22.99
CA LEU A 452 -2.78 4.07 21.65
C LEU A 452 -1.69 5.15 21.66
N LEU A 453 -1.64 6.01 22.68
CA LEU A 453 -0.60 7.02 22.84
C LEU A 453 0.82 6.45 22.87
N THR A 454 0.98 5.22 23.36
CA THR A 454 2.28 4.53 23.33
C THR A 454 2.67 4.10 21.91
N SER A 455 1.71 3.65 21.10
CA SER A 455 1.94 3.24 19.70
C SER A 455 2.21 4.43 18.77
N VAL A 456 1.56 5.57 18.99
CA VAL A 456 1.67 6.76 18.11
C VAL A 456 2.85 7.68 18.42
N ASN A 457 3.71 7.30 19.36
CA ASN A 457 4.86 8.11 19.74
C ASN A 457 5.84 8.25 18.56
N VAL A 458 6.04 9.49 18.09
CA VAL A 458 6.88 9.79 16.91
C VAL A 458 8.32 9.30 17.09
N ALA A 459 8.92 9.50 18.26
CA ALA A 459 10.29 9.07 18.51
C ALA A 459 10.40 7.54 18.52
N ALA A 460 9.42 6.85 19.13
CA ALA A 460 9.37 5.39 19.11
C ALA A 460 9.21 4.86 17.68
N ARG A 461 8.32 5.45 16.86
CA ARG A 461 8.17 5.09 15.45
C ARG A 461 9.46 5.29 14.67
N GLN A 462 10.13 6.44 14.81
CA GLN A 462 11.40 6.71 14.12
C GLN A 462 12.48 5.70 14.54
N ASN A 463 12.57 5.35 15.82
CA ASN A 463 13.50 4.33 16.30
C ASN A 463 13.22 2.95 15.68
N ARG A 464 11.93 2.54 15.60
CA ARG A 464 11.53 1.28 14.95
C ARG A 464 11.90 1.23 13.47
N LEU A 465 11.56 2.29 12.72
CA LEU A 465 11.93 2.40 11.31
C LEU A 465 13.46 2.36 11.12
N GLN A 466 14.21 3.03 11.99
CA GLN A 466 15.68 3.03 11.99
C GLN A 466 16.26 1.63 12.22
N GLN A 467 15.78 0.90 13.23
CA GLN A 467 16.24 -0.45 13.54
C GLN A 467 15.98 -1.43 12.39
N ARG A 468 14.82 -1.32 11.73
CA ARG A 468 14.48 -2.15 10.55
C ARG A 468 15.36 -1.82 9.36
N PHE A 469 15.60 -0.54 9.13
CA PHE A 469 16.49 -0.09 8.07
C PHE A 469 17.91 -0.62 8.30
N ASP A 470 18.42 -0.50 9.52
CA ASP A 470 19.76 -1.01 9.88
C ASP A 470 19.85 -2.53 9.70
N ARG A 471 18.79 -3.28 10.02
CA ARG A 471 18.73 -4.74 9.79
C ARG A 471 18.83 -5.08 8.31
N HIS A 472 18.06 -4.43 7.45
CA HIS A 472 18.13 -4.68 6.00
C HIS A 472 19.45 -4.22 5.40
N GLU A 473 20.03 -3.14 5.91
CA GLU A 473 21.38 -2.73 5.49
C GLU A 473 22.45 -3.74 5.92
N GLN A 474 22.35 -4.29 7.13
CA GLN A 474 23.25 -5.36 7.58
C GLN A 474 23.11 -6.62 6.74
N GLU A 475 21.88 -7.02 6.39
CA GLU A 475 21.58 -8.12 5.49
C GLU A 475 22.20 -7.89 4.09
N LEU A 476 22.05 -6.68 3.54
CA LEU A 476 22.68 -6.28 2.29
C LEU A 476 24.20 -6.41 2.34
N ARG A 477 24.83 -5.88 3.39
CA ARG A 477 26.29 -5.85 3.54
C ARG A 477 26.88 -7.23 3.79
N HIS A 478 26.32 -8.02 4.69
CA HIS A 478 26.93 -9.29 5.13
C HIS A 478 26.43 -10.50 4.35
N ASN A 479 25.14 -10.57 4.04
CA ASN A 479 24.54 -11.76 3.44
C ASN A 479 24.52 -11.69 1.91
N LEU A 480 24.21 -10.52 1.34
CA LEU A 480 24.11 -10.36 -0.11
C LEU A 480 25.46 -10.01 -0.75
N LEU A 481 26.10 -8.92 -0.33
CA LEU A 481 27.32 -8.41 -0.95
C LEU A 481 28.61 -8.90 -0.28
N GLY A 482 28.56 -9.27 1.01
CA GLY A 482 29.75 -9.59 1.80
C GLY A 482 30.56 -10.77 1.28
N ARG A 483 29.90 -11.73 0.62
CA ARG A 483 30.56 -12.87 -0.04
C ARG A 483 31.31 -12.50 -1.32
N TRP A 484 31.02 -11.33 -1.89
CA TRP A 484 31.57 -10.85 -3.17
C TRP A 484 32.57 -9.70 -2.98
N LEU A 485 32.52 -9.01 -1.84
CA LEU A 485 33.58 -8.10 -1.42
C LEU A 485 34.83 -8.91 -1.05
N ASN A 486 35.75 -9.04 -1.99
CA ASN A 486 37.13 -9.38 -1.67
C ASN A 486 37.70 -8.24 -0.81
N VAL A 487 37.70 -8.41 0.51
CA VAL A 487 38.68 -7.73 1.33
C VAL A 487 40.01 -8.35 0.93
N ALA A 488 40.66 -7.79 -0.08
CA ALA A 488 42.09 -7.94 -0.22
C ALA A 488 42.66 -7.45 1.10
N THR A 489 43.00 -8.37 1.99
CA THR A 489 43.85 -8.09 3.12
C THR A 489 45.18 -7.62 2.54
N GLU A 490 45.31 -6.30 2.42
CA GLU A 490 46.59 -5.61 2.53
C GLU A 490 47.20 -5.98 3.88
N ASP A 491 47.90 -7.11 3.92
CA ASP A 491 49.14 -7.31 4.68
C ASP A 491 49.72 -8.70 4.38
N LYS A 492 50.24 -8.86 3.15
CA LYS A 492 51.43 -9.70 2.97
C LYS A 492 52.65 -8.80 3.11
N ALA A 493 53.06 -8.56 4.34
CA ALA A 493 54.43 -8.10 4.59
C ALA A 493 55.39 -9.11 3.95
N PRO A 494 56.32 -8.69 3.06
CA PRO A 494 57.34 -9.58 2.56
C PRO A 494 58.25 -9.95 3.72
N SER A 495 58.28 -11.25 4.05
CA SER A 495 59.34 -11.81 4.91
C SER A 495 60.65 -11.68 4.15
N ALA A 496 61.28 -10.52 4.29
CA ALA A 496 62.65 -10.30 3.88
C ALA A 496 63.55 -11.23 4.70
N ARG A 497 63.97 -12.32 4.06
CA ARG A 497 65.19 -13.02 4.43
C ARG A 497 66.33 -12.02 4.34
N LEU A 498 67.03 -11.76 5.43
CA LEU A 498 68.42 -11.32 5.44
C LEU A 498 69.07 -11.75 6.76
N ARG A 499 69.96 -12.75 6.61
CA ARG A 499 71.17 -13.12 7.37
C ARG A 499 71.24 -12.90 8.87
#